data_AF-A0A101MFL3-F1
#
_entry.id   AF-A0A101MFL3-F1
#
_cell.length_a   1.000
_cell.length_b   1.000
_cell.length_c   1.000
_cell.angle_alpha   90.00
_cell.angle_beta   90.00
_cell.angle_gamma   90.00
#
_symmetry.space_group_name_H-M   'P 1'
#
loop_
_entity.id
_entity.type
_entity.pdbx_description
1 polymer ?
#
loop_
_entity_poly.entity_id
_entity_poly.type
_entity_poly.pdbx_seq_one_letter_code
_entity_poly.pdbx_strand_id
1 'polypeptide(L)'
;MQLSRLLLFKQNTATKAIIHPVSKTHISRMALPISSPSPRLDRFGQAMESLYGSFSSIEDPKTWTPPPGSGGHRGRYLWTDAFGVVNFLTMHSEYKRTGNDTIGDDRYLVLAARLIETVHDVLGRNRDGRSRLRGATDANPLGGGLRIGKTDARGPDGDGQYHHYLTVWMFALNRMAKASGDLKYNRQAIELAKAIHPKFFVDRAAARPRMIWKMNMDLSEPMVKSEGNLDPIDGFVVFRLLQDTAMEAGDDAFLAEEIDDYRRTMERKGEHFVSSDPLDLGMTLWTAHWFSGRERWAADLAGKCFEQICQSPFVSIPATQHKTVRIKLTDDSR
;
A
#
# COMPACT_ATOMS: atom_id res chain seq x y z
N MET A 1 -23.56 -2.12 2.48
CA MET A 1 -22.63 -2.47 1.37
C MET A 1 -22.70 -1.38 0.29
N GLN A 2 -22.01 -0.27 0.51
CA GLN A 2 -21.61 0.73 -0.49
C GLN A 2 -20.66 1.69 0.23
N LEU A 3 -19.36 1.47 0.06
CA LEU A 3 -18.29 2.36 0.53
C LEU A 3 -17.31 2.44 -0.65
N SER A 4 -17.74 3.16 -1.68
CA SER A 4 -16.96 3.41 -2.89
C SER A 4 -17.36 4.78 -3.43
N ARG A 5 -17.12 5.81 -2.62
CA ARG A 5 -17.13 7.23 -3.03
C ARG A 5 -16.65 8.07 -1.85
N LEU A 6 -15.35 8.09 -1.62
CA LEU A 6 -14.69 9.26 -1.03
C LEU A 6 -13.20 9.16 -1.31
N LEU A 7 -12.68 10.17 -2.03
CA LEU A 7 -11.32 10.72 -2.03
C LEU A 7 -11.03 11.32 -3.43
N LEU A 8 -11.80 12.33 -3.81
CA LEU A 8 -11.27 13.43 -4.61
C LEU A 8 -11.02 14.58 -3.64
N PHE A 9 -9.76 14.96 -3.49
CA PHE A 9 -9.36 16.19 -2.80
C PHE A 9 -10.00 17.39 -3.52
N LYS A 10 -10.75 18.20 -2.78
CA LYS A 10 -11.29 19.49 -3.22
C LYS A 10 -10.13 20.45 -3.53
N GLN A 11 -9.90 20.74 -4.81
CA GLN A 11 -9.31 22.01 -5.21
C GLN A 11 -10.41 23.07 -5.18
N ASN A 12 -10.19 24.13 -4.40
CA ASN A 12 -11.17 25.17 -4.13
C ASN A 12 -10.97 26.32 -5.13
N THR A 13 -11.77 26.39 -6.19
CA THR A 13 -11.93 27.59 -7.01
C THR A 13 -13.41 27.85 -7.23
N ALA A 14 -13.90 28.93 -6.61
CA ALA A 14 -15.27 29.38 -6.75
C ALA A 14 -15.50 29.98 -8.14
N THR A 15 -16.44 29.42 -8.91
CA THR A 15 -17.07 30.12 -10.03
C THR A 15 -18.51 29.63 -10.15
N LYS A 16 -19.48 30.54 -9.96
CA LYS A 16 -20.92 30.28 -10.14
C LYS A 16 -21.18 30.01 -11.62
N ALA A 17 -21.82 28.90 -11.95
CA ALA A 17 -22.36 28.63 -13.28
C ALA A 17 -23.83 28.20 -13.18
N ILE A 18 -24.64 28.84 -14.01
CA ILE A 18 -26.10 28.77 -14.12
C ILE A 18 -26.47 27.44 -14.81
N ILE A 19 -27.48 26.73 -14.29
CA ILE A 19 -27.94 25.44 -14.82
C ILE A 19 -29.05 25.69 -15.86
N HIS A 20 -28.82 25.27 -17.11
CA HIS A 20 -29.88 24.96 -18.08
C HIS A 20 -29.97 23.44 -18.28
N PRO A 21 -31.18 22.86 -18.44
CA PRO A 21 -31.36 21.42 -18.54
C PRO A 21 -31.11 20.93 -19.98
N VAL A 22 -30.33 19.85 -20.15
CA VAL A 22 -30.18 19.19 -21.45
C VAL A 22 -30.60 17.71 -21.38
N SER A 23 -31.55 17.45 -22.27
CA SER A 23 -32.04 16.24 -22.93
C SER A 23 -31.37 14.87 -22.66
N LYS A 24 -32.26 13.88 -22.48
CA LYS A 24 -31.99 12.43 -22.55
C LYS A 24 -31.73 12.02 -24.01
N THR A 25 -30.56 11.46 -24.31
CA THR A 25 -30.36 10.30 -25.21
C THR A 25 -28.88 10.02 -25.47
N HIS A 26 -28.39 8.88 -24.96
CA HIS A 26 -27.51 7.90 -25.63
C HIS A 26 -26.85 7.01 -24.58
N ILE A 27 -27.55 5.92 -24.22
CA ILE A 27 -26.92 4.81 -23.49
C ILE A 27 -26.15 4.00 -24.54
N SER A 28 -24.85 4.21 -24.59
CA SER A 28 -23.94 3.32 -25.31
C SER A 28 -23.94 1.96 -24.60
N ARG A 29 -24.28 0.90 -25.33
CA ARG A 29 -24.18 -0.50 -24.87
C ARG A 29 -22.71 -0.77 -24.54
N MET A 30 -22.34 -0.72 -23.27
CA MET A 30 -21.08 -1.31 -22.81
C MET A 30 -21.19 -2.83 -22.98
N ALA A 31 -20.27 -3.39 -23.76
CA ALA A 31 -20.07 -4.82 -23.86
C ALA A 31 -19.80 -5.35 -22.44
N LEU A 32 -20.57 -6.36 -22.04
CA LEU A 32 -20.37 -7.06 -20.77
C LEU A 32 -19.00 -7.76 -20.81
N PRO A 33 -18.10 -7.54 -19.83
CA PRO A 33 -16.92 -8.36 -19.73
C PRO A 33 -17.31 -9.77 -19.31
N ILE A 34 -16.52 -10.70 -19.82
CA ILE A 34 -16.36 -12.13 -19.51
C ILE A 34 -16.83 -12.48 -18.08
N SER A 35 -17.59 -13.57 -17.98
CA SER A 35 -18.27 -14.06 -16.76
C SER A 35 -17.39 -14.05 -15.51
N SER A 36 -17.74 -13.20 -14.56
CA SER A 36 -17.16 -13.21 -13.21
C SER A 36 -17.92 -14.18 -12.28
N PRO A 37 -17.22 -14.86 -11.36
CA PRO A 37 -17.77 -15.87 -10.44
C PRO A 37 -18.69 -15.32 -9.36
N SER A 38 -18.67 -14.00 -9.07
CA SER A 38 -19.63 -13.40 -8.17
C SER A 38 -19.79 -11.89 -8.40
N PRO A 39 -20.96 -11.30 -8.04
CA PRO A 39 -21.17 -9.85 -8.10
C PRO A 39 -20.19 -9.02 -7.24
N ARG A 40 -19.38 -9.66 -6.37
CA ARG A 40 -18.32 -9.00 -5.61
C ARG A 40 -17.04 -8.88 -6.43
N LEU A 41 -16.64 -9.94 -7.13
CA LEU A 41 -15.43 -9.93 -7.96
C LEU A 41 -15.62 -9.01 -9.19
N ASP A 42 -16.82 -8.93 -9.73
CA ASP A 42 -17.18 -7.96 -10.78
C ASP A 42 -16.95 -6.51 -10.34
N ARG A 43 -17.50 -6.15 -9.18
CA ARG A 43 -17.37 -4.79 -8.63
C ARG A 43 -15.91 -4.47 -8.30
N PHE A 44 -15.16 -5.48 -7.86
CA PHE A 44 -13.72 -5.33 -7.62
C PHE A 44 -12.96 -5.09 -8.93
N GLY A 45 -13.23 -5.89 -9.97
CA GLY A 45 -12.69 -5.70 -11.31
C GLY A 45 -13.01 -4.31 -11.86
N GLN A 46 -14.28 -3.90 -11.83
CA GLN A 46 -14.71 -2.56 -12.28
C GLN A 46 -14.00 -1.41 -11.55
N ALA A 47 -13.78 -1.56 -10.23
CA ALA A 47 -13.03 -0.57 -9.47
C ALA A 47 -11.57 -0.49 -9.94
N MET A 48 -10.93 -1.63 -10.18
CA MET A 48 -9.57 -1.69 -10.72
C MET A 48 -9.48 -1.15 -12.16
N GLU A 49 -10.42 -1.50 -13.03
CA GLU A 49 -10.48 -1.02 -14.42
C GLU A 49 -10.70 0.50 -14.51
N SER A 50 -11.33 1.12 -13.50
CA SER A 50 -11.47 2.59 -13.44
C SER A 50 -10.14 3.34 -13.35
N LEU A 51 -9.08 2.68 -12.85
CA LEU A 51 -7.73 3.24 -12.74
C LEU A 51 -6.77 2.66 -13.78
N TYR A 52 -6.89 1.37 -14.06
CA TYR A 52 -5.93 0.60 -14.85
C TYR A 52 -6.41 0.26 -16.27
N GLY A 53 -7.54 0.82 -16.68
CA GLY A 53 -8.13 0.58 -17.99
C GLY A 53 -8.82 -0.79 -18.08
N SER A 54 -9.50 -1.05 -19.19
CA SER A 54 -10.23 -2.30 -19.35
C SER A 54 -9.29 -3.49 -19.50
N PHE A 55 -9.49 -4.53 -18.70
CA PHE A 55 -8.67 -5.73 -18.74
C PHE A 55 -9.05 -6.64 -19.90
N SER A 56 -10.30 -6.60 -20.35
CA SER A 56 -10.77 -7.38 -21.50
C SER A 56 -10.17 -6.90 -22.83
N SER A 57 -9.72 -5.63 -22.90
CA SER A 57 -9.01 -5.10 -24.07
C SER A 57 -7.52 -5.44 -24.12
N ILE A 58 -6.98 -6.10 -23.09
CA ILE A 58 -5.57 -6.49 -23.04
C ILE A 58 -5.42 -7.85 -23.73
N GLU A 59 -4.87 -7.84 -24.94
CA GLU A 59 -4.57 -9.05 -25.70
C GLU A 59 -3.38 -9.82 -25.10
N ASP A 60 -2.26 -9.13 -24.86
CA ASP A 60 -1.07 -9.69 -24.21
C ASP A 60 -0.72 -8.91 -22.94
N PRO A 61 -0.91 -9.48 -21.73
CA PRO A 61 -0.54 -8.86 -20.46
C PRO A 61 0.92 -8.44 -20.37
N LYS A 62 1.84 -9.08 -21.10
CA LYS A 62 3.29 -8.76 -21.07
C LYS A 62 3.61 -7.44 -21.76
N THR A 63 2.80 -7.02 -22.74
CA THR A 63 2.98 -5.74 -23.44
C THR A 63 2.22 -4.61 -22.77
N TRP A 64 1.35 -4.92 -21.81
CA TRP A 64 0.57 -3.92 -21.10
C TRP A 64 1.47 -2.92 -20.37
N THR A 65 1.11 -1.65 -20.53
CA THR A 65 1.67 -0.54 -19.74
C THR A 65 0.51 0.08 -18.98
N PRO A 66 0.58 0.17 -17.64
CA PRO A 66 -0.53 0.71 -16.87
C PRO A 66 -0.86 2.13 -17.34
N PRO A 67 -2.14 2.48 -17.56
CA PRO A 67 -2.50 3.85 -17.90
C PRO A 67 -2.18 4.79 -16.73
N PRO A 68 -2.12 6.11 -16.94
CA PRO A 68 -1.74 7.09 -15.91
C PRO A 68 -2.84 7.34 -14.85
N GLY A 69 -3.82 6.44 -14.73
CA GLY A 69 -5.03 6.61 -13.93
C GLY A 69 -4.83 6.54 -12.41
N SER A 70 -3.67 6.05 -11.93
CA SER A 70 -3.37 6.07 -10.49
C SER A 70 -3.10 7.49 -9.95
N GLY A 71 -2.97 8.47 -10.85
CA GLY A 71 -2.79 9.88 -10.55
C GLY A 71 -1.32 10.25 -10.32
N GLY A 72 -1.07 11.47 -9.84
CA GLY A 72 0.28 11.90 -9.52
C GLY A 72 1.16 12.25 -10.72
N HIS A 73 2.41 12.58 -10.42
CA HIS A 73 3.40 13.02 -11.40
C HIS A 73 3.76 11.89 -12.35
N ARG A 74 3.54 12.12 -13.66
CA ARG A 74 3.68 11.13 -14.74
C ARG A 74 2.74 9.91 -14.58
N GLY A 75 1.60 10.11 -13.91
CA GLY A 75 0.55 9.11 -13.80
C GLY A 75 0.84 7.97 -12.84
N ARG A 76 1.77 8.17 -11.90
CA ARG A 76 2.05 7.22 -10.82
C ARG A 76 1.94 7.89 -9.45
N TYR A 77 1.31 7.18 -8.52
CA TYR A 77 1.18 7.57 -7.13
C TYR A 77 1.40 6.34 -6.24
N LEU A 78 2.48 6.35 -5.47
CA LEU A 78 3.04 5.15 -4.82
C LEU A 78 2.02 4.39 -3.98
N TRP A 79 1.19 5.11 -3.22
CA TRP A 79 0.11 4.53 -2.42
C TRP A 79 -0.91 3.77 -3.26
N THR A 80 -1.45 4.43 -4.29
CA THR A 80 -2.46 3.84 -5.17
C THR A 80 -1.91 2.62 -5.90
N ASP A 81 -0.67 2.72 -6.39
CA ASP A 81 -0.03 1.64 -7.12
C ASP A 81 0.34 0.45 -6.21
N ALA A 82 0.71 0.69 -4.94
CA ALA A 82 0.97 -0.38 -3.97
C ALA A 82 -0.29 -1.23 -3.72
N PHE A 83 -1.44 -0.59 -3.48
CA PHE A 83 -2.73 -1.30 -3.40
C PHE A 83 -3.12 -1.90 -4.75
N GLY A 84 -2.78 -1.27 -5.86
CA GLY A 84 -2.98 -1.82 -7.21
C GLY A 84 -2.32 -3.18 -7.38
N VAL A 85 -1.04 -3.30 -6.98
CA VAL A 85 -0.30 -4.58 -7.00
C VAL A 85 -1.01 -5.61 -6.11
N VAL A 86 -1.29 -5.28 -4.84
CA VAL A 86 -1.97 -6.20 -3.92
C VAL A 86 -3.31 -6.66 -4.48
N ASN A 87 -4.08 -5.74 -5.07
CA ASN A 87 -5.38 -6.04 -5.66
C ASN A 87 -5.26 -6.97 -6.88
N PHE A 88 -4.28 -6.76 -7.76
CA PHE A 88 -4.02 -7.68 -8.88
C PHE A 88 -3.68 -9.08 -8.39
N LEU A 89 -2.89 -9.20 -7.31
CA LEU A 89 -2.60 -10.50 -6.69
C LEU A 89 -3.84 -11.14 -6.06
N THR A 90 -4.71 -10.35 -5.44
CA THR A 90 -6.01 -10.84 -4.96
C THR A 90 -6.89 -11.34 -6.10
N MET A 91 -6.98 -10.58 -7.21
CA MET A 91 -7.72 -11.04 -8.40
C MET A 91 -7.13 -12.37 -8.89
N HIS A 92 -5.81 -12.45 -9.05
CA HIS A 92 -5.13 -13.68 -9.47
C HIS A 92 -5.53 -14.89 -8.62
N SER A 93 -5.46 -14.76 -7.29
CA SER A 93 -5.84 -15.82 -6.36
C SER A 93 -7.32 -16.20 -6.47
N GLU A 94 -8.22 -15.22 -6.53
CA GLU A 94 -9.68 -15.47 -6.56
C GLU A 94 -10.15 -16.09 -7.89
N TYR A 95 -9.58 -15.68 -9.02
CA TYR A 95 -9.87 -16.28 -10.33
C TYR A 95 -9.37 -17.73 -10.40
N LYS A 96 -8.15 -18.01 -9.89
CA LYS A 96 -7.65 -19.39 -9.75
C LYS A 96 -8.55 -20.25 -8.88
N ARG A 97 -8.97 -19.75 -7.71
CA ARG A 97 -9.82 -20.48 -6.75
C ARG A 97 -11.18 -20.87 -7.33
N THR A 98 -11.73 -20.05 -8.22
CA THR A 98 -13.07 -20.27 -8.80
C THR A 98 -13.06 -21.13 -10.06
N GLY A 99 -11.89 -21.53 -10.57
CA GLY A 99 -11.77 -22.36 -11.78
C GLY A 99 -12.20 -21.65 -13.06
N ASN A 100 -12.34 -20.32 -13.01
CA ASN A 100 -12.73 -19.47 -14.15
C ASN A 100 -11.54 -18.98 -14.98
N ASP A 101 -10.32 -19.34 -14.57
CA ASP A 101 -9.14 -19.15 -15.38
C ASP A 101 -9.13 -20.18 -16.51
N THR A 102 -8.76 -19.76 -17.71
CA THR A 102 -8.24 -20.74 -18.67
C THR A 102 -6.95 -21.33 -18.12
N ILE A 103 -6.72 -22.64 -18.27
CA ILE A 103 -5.53 -23.32 -17.74
C ILE A 103 -4.27 -22.53 -18.15
N GLY A 104 -3.56 -21.96 -17.16
CA GLY A 104 -2.34 -21.19 -17.37
C GLY A 104 -2.49 -19.67 -17.52
N ASP A 105 -3.68 -19.09 -17.27
CA ASP A 105 -3.89 -17.63 -17.37
C ASP A 105 -3.39 -16.88 -16.12
N ASP A 106 -2.08 -16.65 -16.05
CA ASP A 106 -1.46 -15.83 -15.00
C ASP A 106 -1.59 -14.31 -15.28
N ARG A 107 -2.59 -13.84 -16.06
CA ARG A 107 -2.63 -12.43 -16.52
C ARG A 107 -2.54 -11.42 -15.38
N TYR A 108 -3.28 -11.59 -14.30
CA TYR A 108 -3.28 -10.60 -13.22
C TYR A 108 -1.95 -10.59 -12.46
N LEU A 109 -1.26 -11.74 -12.39
CA LEU A 109 0.10 -11.82 -11.87
C LEU A 109 1.09 -11.08 -12.79
N VAL A 110 0.93 -11.20 -14.11
CA VAL A 110 1.72 -10.45 -15.09
C VAL A 110 1.43 -8.94 -15.02
N LEU A 111 0.16 -8.53 -14.92
CA LEU A 111 -0.21 -7.12 -14.75
C LEU A 111 0.39 -6.53 -13.45
N ALA A 112 0.40 -7.29 -12.35
CA ALA A 112 1.08 -6.88 -11.12
C ALA A 112 2.58 -6.64 -11.35
N ALA A 113 3.26 -7.57 -12.04
CA ALA A 113 4.68 -7.42 -12.39
C ALA A 113 4.95 -6.17 -13.26
N ARG A 114 4.12 -5.94 -14.29
CA ARG A 114 4.21 -4.76 -15.16
C ARG A 114 3.98 -3.44 -14.41
N LEU A 115 3.07 -3.44 -13.43
CA LEU A 115 2.85 -2.28 -12.57
C LEU A 115 4.08 -2.01 -11.68
N ILE A 116 4.67 -3.05 -11.09
CA ILE A 116 5.92 -2.97 -10.31
C ILE A 116 7.04 -2.34 -11.14
N GLU A 117 7.31 -2.89 -12.33
CA GLU A 117 8.33 -2.37 -13.26
C GLU A 117 8.09 -0.89 -13.57
N THR A 118 6.84 -0.53 -13.90
CA THR A 118 6.53 0.85 -14.27
C THR A 118 6.67 1.81 -13.09
N VAL A 119 6.33 1.38 -11.86
CA VAL A 119 6.55 2.18 -10.65
C VAL A 119 8.05 2.39 -10.41
N HIS A 120 8.88 1.35 -10.56
CA HIS A 120 10.33 1.49 -10.38
C HIS A 120 10.94 2.44 -11.42
N ASP A 121 10.44 2.42 -12.65
CA ASP A 121 10.92 3.31 -13.72
C ASP A 121 10.40 4.74 -13.66
N VAL A 122 9.21 4.97 -13.09
CA VAL A 122 8.68 6.32 -12.92
C VAL A 122 9.08 6.92 -11.58
N LEU A 123 8.78 6.23 -10.47
CA LEU A 123 8.96 6.74 -9.10
C LEU A 123 10.35 6.47 -8.53
N GLY A 124 11.10 5.49 -9.07
CA GLY A 124 12.52 5.24 -8.74
C GLY A 124 13.51 6.12 -9.52
N ARG A 125 13.01 7.11 -10.26
CA ARG A 125 13.81 8.10 -11.00
C ARG A 125 13.53 9.51 -10.52
N ASN A 126 14.46 10.43 -10.79
CA ASN A 126 14.22 11.86 -10.66
C ASN A 126 13.00 12.30 -11.49
N ARG A 127 12.43 13.45 -11.15
CA ARG A 127 11.20 13.95 -11.80
C ARG A 127 11.35 14.15 -13.31
N ASP A 128 12.54 14.49 -13.79
CA ASP A 128 12.84 14.58 -15.22
C ASP A 128 12.86 13.22 -15.94
N GLY A 129 12.85 12.11 -15.20
CA GLY A 129 12.92 10.75 -15.73
C GLY A 129 14.29 10.31 -16.21
N ARG A 130 15.33 11.13 -16.08
CA ARG A 130 16.62 10.87 -16.73
C ARG A 130 17.47 9.91 -15.90
N SER A 131 17.59 10.17 -14.61
CA SER A 131 18.46 9.41 -13.71
C SER A 131 17.67 8.69 -12.63
N ARG A 132 18.19 7.54 -12.15
CA ARG A 132 17.71 6.91 -10.92
C ARG A 132 17.88 7.86 -9.72
N LEU A 133 17.12 7.64 -8.66
CA LEU A 133 17.29 8.40 -7.41
C LEU A 133 18.70 8.18 -6.83
N ARG A 134 19.17 9.14 -6.03
CA ARG A 134 20.49 9.06 -5.40
C ARG A 134 20.62 7.79 -4.56
N GLY A 135 21.61 6.95 -4.88
CA GLY A 135 21.84 5.65 -4.24
C GLY A 135 21.29 4.44 -5.00
N ALA A 136 20.42 4.64 -6.00
CA ALA A 136 19.91 3.58 -6.86
C ALA A 136 20.77 3.40 -8.13
N THR A 137 20.75 2.18 -8.67
CA THR A 137 21.35 1.79 -9.95
C THR A 137 20.34 0.95 -10.74
N ASP A 138 20.60 0.57 -12.00
CA ASP A 138 19.69 -0.34 -12.70
C ASP A 138 19.73 -1.76 -12.14
N ALA A 139 20.83 -2.18 -11.50
CA ALA A 139 20.93 -3.46 -10.81
C ALA A 139 20.24 -3.47 -9.43
N ASN A 140 20.23 -2.31 -8.75
CA ASN A 140 19.48 -2.09 -7.51
C ASN A 140 18.62 -0.82 -7.65
N PRO A 141 17.44 -0.93 -8.30
CA PRO A 141 16.60 0.22 -8.62
C PRO A 141 15.96 0.89 -7.40
N LEU A 142 15.95 0.20 -6.26
CA LEU A 142 15.33 0.67 -5.02
C LEU A 142 16.35 1.19 -4.00
N GLY A 143 17.64 1.17 -4.31
CA GLY A 143 18.73 1.63 -3.43
C GLY A 143 18.71 3.10 -3.05
N GLY A 144 17.87 3.91 -3.73
CA GLY A 144 17.61 5.32 -3.42
C GLY A 144 16.20 5.59 -2.90
N GLY A 145 15.42 4.54 -2.62
CA GLY A 145 14.01 4.66 -2.28
C GLY A 145 13.08 4.85 -3.47
N LEU A 146 11.87 5.36 -3.22
CA LEU A 146 10.88 5.69 -4.25
C LEU A 146 10.21 7.01 -3.92
N ARG A 147 9.99 7.84 -4.94
CA ARG A 147 9.16 9.05 -4.80
C ARG A 147 7.71 8.67 -4.54
N ILE A 148 6.98 9.53 -3.83
CA ILE A 148 5.53 9.38 -3.62
C ILE A 148 4.76 9.62 -4.93
N GLY A 149 5.24 10.53 -5.77
CA GLY A 149 4.60 10.89 -7.04
C GLY A 149 3.63 12.06 -6.92
N LYS A 150 3.83 13.01 -5.98
CA LYS A 150 3.01 14.23 -5.93
C LYS A 150 3.26 15.12 -7.15
N THR A 151 2.23 15.80 -7.65
CA THR A 151 2.34 16.72 -8.80
C THR A 151 3.24 17.90 -8.48
N ASP A 152 3.15 18.46 -7.27
CA ASP A 152 4.03 19.54 -6.83
C ASP A 152 5.40 19.02 -6.44
N ALA A 153 6.46 19.69 -6.88
CA ALA A 153 7.84 19.26 -6.64
C ALA A 153 8.40 19.70 -5.27
N ARG A 154 7.79 20.71 -4.64
CA ARG A 154 8.31 21.38 -3.43
C ARG A 154 7.19 21.65 -2.42
N GLY A 155 7.60 21.99 -1.20
CA GLY A 155 6.70 22.33 -0.10
C GLY A 155 6.39 21.12 0.79
N PRO A 156 5.74 21.36 1.94
CA PRO A 156 5.43 20.30 2.92
C PRO A 156 4.54 19.20 2.34
N ASP A 157 3.72 19.48 1.32
CA ASP A 157 2.86 18.53 0.60
C ASP A 157 3.42 18.11 -0.78
N GLY A 158 4.58 18.65 -1.15
CA GLY A 158 5.27 18.30 -2.38
C GLY A 158 5.81 16.88 -2.39
N ASP A 159 6.38 16.50 -3.52
CA ASP A 159 6.99 15.19 -3.70
C ASP A 159 8.18 14.97 -2.75
N GLY A 160 8.55 13.71 -2.57
CA GLY A 160 9.50 13.28 -1.56
C GLY A 160 9.36 11.79 -1.34
N GLN A 161 9.72 11.32 -0.15
CA GLN A 161 9.58 9.92 0.24
C GLN A 161 8.88 9.82 1.59
N TYR A 162 7.79 9.05 1.66
CA TYR A 162 7.04 8.77 2.90
C TYR A 162 7.39 7.40 3.40
N HIS A 163 7.80 7.29 4.66
CA HIS A 163 8.14 6.01 5.27
C HIS A 163 6.98 5.01 5.15
N HIS A 164 5.78 5.41 5.57
CA HIS A 164 4.57 4.58 5.46
C HIS A 164 4.25 4.11 4.04
N TYR A 165 4.46 4.95 3.02
CA TYR A 165 4.13 4.53 1.63
C TYR A 165 5.17 3.53 1.11
N LEU A 166 6.43 3.70 1.51
CA LEU A 166 7.50 2.77 1.18
C LEU A 166 7.28 1.41 1.86
N THR A 167 6.81 1.37 3.10
CA THR A 167 6.50 0.09 3.77
C THR A 167 5.31 -0.63 3.14
N VAL A 168 4.26 0.08 2.71
CA VAL A 168 3.16 -0.54 1.95
C VAL A 168 3.65 -1.04 0.58
N TRP A 169 4.59 -0.36 -0.07
CA TRP A 169 5.22 -0.86 -1.29
C TRP A 169 6.07 -2.11 -1.05
N MET A 170 6.89 -2.13 0.00
CA MET A 170 7.65 -3.32 0.43
C MET A 170 6.72 -4.51 0.68
N PHE A 171 5.59 -4.27 1.35
CA PHE A 171 4.55 -5.28 1.54
C PHE A 171 4.04 -5.82 0.20
N ALA A 172 3.72 -4.95 -0.75
CA ALA A 172 3.25 -5.37 -2.08
C ALA A 172 4.28 -6.24 -2.82
N LEU A 173 5.57 -5.87 -2.76
CA LEU A 173 6.66 -6.67 -3.32
C LEU A 173 6.80 -8.03 -2.64
N ASN A 174 6.69 -8.09 -1.31
CA ASN A 174 6.70 -9.35 -0.60
C ASN A 174 5.51 -10.25 -0.98
N ARG A 175 4.31 -9.68 -1.12
CA ARG A 175 3.14 -10.44 -1.60
C ARG A 175 3.33 -10.94 -3.02
N MET A 176 3.97 -10.16 -3.89
CA MET A 176 4.35 -10.60 -5.23
C MET A 176 5.31 -11.80 -5.18
N ALA A 177 6.31 -11.78 -4.29
CA ALA A 177 7.21 -12.92 -4.09
C ALA A 177 6.44 -14.18 -3.67
N LYS A 178 5.52 -14.05 -2.71
CA LYS A 178 4.68 -15.17 -2.25
C LYS A 178 3.76 -15.73 -3.34
N ALA A 179 3.12 -14.85 -4.12
CA ALA A 179 2.18 -15.25 -5.15
C ALA A 179 2.85 -15.86 -6.39
N SER A 180 4.03 -15.37 -6.76
CA SER A 180 4.76 -15.82 -7.96
C SER A 180 5.80 -16.90 -7.68
N GLY A 181 6.24 -17.07 -6.44
CA GLY A 181 7.41 -17.89 -6.09
C GLY A 181 8.76 -17.23 -6.44
N ASP A 182 8.76 -16.05 -7.05
CA ASP A 182 9.99 -15.34 -7.42
C ASP A 182 10.50 -14.46 -6.28
N LEU A 183 11.51 -14.96 -5.56
CA LEU A 183 12.08 -14.27 -4.40
C LEU A 183 12.79 -12.96 -4.73
N LYS A 184 13.02 -12.63 -6.00
CA LYS A 184 13.62 -11.32 -6.37
C LYS A 184 12.82 -10.15 -5.81
N TYR A 185 11.49 -10.27 -5.74
CA TYR A 185 10.65 -9.19 -5.23
C TYR A 185 10.84 -8.98 -3.72
N ASN A 186 11.01 -10.06 -2.94
CA ASN A 186 11.32 -9.91 -1.51
C ASN A 186 12.72 -9.34 -1.30
N ARG A 187 13.70 -9.74 -2.12
CA ARG A 187 15.06 -9.18 -2.07
C ARG A 187 15.05 -7.68 -2.38
N GLN A 188 14.32 -7.26 -3.41
CA GLN A 188 14.12 -5.84 -3.71
C GLN A 188 13.44 -5.08 -2.57
N ALA A 189 12.45 -5.68 -1.89
CA ALA A 189 11.84 -5.09 -0.71
C ALA A 189 12.85 -4.91 0.44
N ILE A 190 13.74 -5.88 0.65
CA ILE A 190 14.83 -5.79 1.64
C ILE A 190 15.86 -4.73 1.25
N GLU A 191 16.23 -4.63 -0.03
CA GLU A 191 17.12 -3.57 -0.53
C GLU A 191 16.52 -2.18 -0.27
N LEU A 192 15.22 -2.03 -0.55
CA LEU A 192 14.49 -0.79 -0.25
C LEU A 192 14.49 -0.50 1.26
N ALA A 193 14.23 -1.51 2.08
CA ALA A 193 14.23 -1.40 3.54
C ALA A 193 15.58 -0.90 4.06
N LYS A 194 16.68 -1.52 3.64
CA LYS A 194 18.05 -1.13 4.01
C LYS A 194 18.43 0.26 3.52
N ALA A 195 18.00 0.63 2.31
CA ALA A 195 18.31 1.94 1.75
C ALA A 195 17.67 3.09 2.54
N ILE A 196 16.40 2.92 2.94
CA ILE A 196 15.60 4.01 3.51
C ILE A 196 15.68 4.07 5.03
N HIS A 197 15.80 2.92 5.72
CA HIS A 197 15.80 2.85 7.18
C HIS A 197 16.74 3.87 7.87
N PRO A 198 18.05 3.94 7.56
CA PRO A 198 18.96 4.88 8.24
C PRO A 198 18.64 6.36 7.96
N LYS A 199 17.82 6.67 6.96
CA LYS A 199 17.44 8.04 6.58
C LYS A 199 16.20 8.53 7.33
N PHE A 200 15.31 7.61 7.70
CA PHE A 200 14.09 7.93 8.43
C PHE A 200 14.25 7.85 9.95
N PHE A 201 15.40 7.43 10.47
CA PHE A 201 15.69 7.37 11.91
C PHE A 201 16.61 8.49 12.38
N VAL A 202 16.32 9.03 13.57
CA VAL A 202 17.09 10.04 14.29
C VAL A 202 17.60 9.46 15.60
N ASP A 203 18.87 9.70 15.91
CA ASP A 203 19.55 9.18 17.10
C ASP A 203 19.40 7.65 17.24
N ARG A 204 19.60 6.92 16.14
CA ARG A 204 19.42 5.45 16.06
C ARG A 204 20.10 4.67 17.20
N ALA A 205 21.30 5.09 17.59
CA ALA A 205 22.06 4.47 18.67
C ALA A 205 21.52 4.76 20.09
N ALA A 206 20.65 5.75 20.26
CA ALA A 206 20.03 6.06 21.55
C ALA A 206 18.99 4.99 21.90
N ALA A 207 18.76 4.75 23.20
CA ALA A 207 17.82 3.73 23.67
C ALA A 207 16.38 3.90 23.15
N ARG A 208 15.97 5.13 22.81
CA ARG A 208 14.61 5.50 22.37
C ARG A 208 14.67 6.31 21.05
N PRO A 209 15.08 5.70 19.93
CA PRO A 209 15.35 6.41 18.68
C PRO A 209 14.06 6.96 18.06
N ARG A 210 14.13 8.11 17.40
CA ARG A 210 12.96 8.79 16.78
C ARG A 210 12.88 8.52 15.30
N MET A 211 11.71 8.77 14.73
CA MET A 211 11.47 8.64 13.30
C MET A 211 11.04 9.96 12.67
N ILE A 212 11.44 10.16 11.43
CA ILE A 212 10.88 11.16 10.52
C ILE A 212 9.86 10.44 9.64
N TRP A 213 8.73 11.08 9.34
CA TRP A 213 7.73 10.48 8.44
C TRP A 213 7.95 10.80 6.96
N LYS A 214 8.57 11.95 6.68
CA LYS A 214 8.78 12.47 5.32
C LYS A 214 10.18 13.03 5.10
N MET A 215 10.85 12.49 4.10
CA MET A 215 12.14 12.95 3.59
C MET A 215 11.98 13.58 2.21
N ASN A 216 12.94 14.42 1.81
CA ASN A 216 13.01 14.91 0.43
C ASN A 216 13.35 13.77 -0.55
N MET A 217 13.26 14.03 -1.86
CA MET A 217 13.34 12.98 -2.88
C MET A 217 14.68 12.22 -2.88
N ASP A 218 15.78 12.84 -2.49
CA ASP A 218 17.12 12.23 -2.46
C ASP A 218 17.54 11.73 -1.05
N LEU A 219 16.60 11.74 -0.09
CA LEU A 219 16.78 11.31 1.29
C LEU A 219 17.88 12.06 2.05
N SER A 220 18.23 13.28 1.62
CA SER A 220 19.27 14.08 2.25
C SER A 220 18.77 14.89 3.45
N GLU A 221 17.48 15.24 3.50
CA GLU A 221 16.93 16.06 4.59
C GLU A 221 15.46 15.73 4.93
N PRO A 222 15.06 15.89 6.21
CA PRO A 222 13.66 15.79 6.61
C PRO A 222 12.87 17.00 6.14
N MET A 223 11.74 16.78 5.49
CA MET A 223 10.86 17.88 5.05
C MET A 223 9.95 18.37 6.17
N VAL A 224 9.62 17.49 7.11
CA VAL A 224 8.82 17.80 8.30
C VAL A 224 9.42 17.05 9.48
N LYS A 225 9.63 17.75 10.60
CA LYS A 225 10.31 17.21 11.80
C LYS A 225 9.36 16.50 12.78
N SER A 226 8.20 16.03 12.32
CA SER A 226 7.29 15.24 13.13
C SER A 226 7.53 13.74 12.91
N GLU A 227 6.91 12.92 13.75
CA GLU A 227 6.90 11.46 13.60
C GLU A 227 5.52 11.03 13.10
N GLY A 228 5.44 10.08 12.17
CA GLY A 228 4.17 9.48 11.79
C GLY A 228 3.72 8.52 12.89
N ASN A 229 2.41 8.47 13.14
CA ASN A 229 1.86 7.53 14.12
C ASN A 229 2.00 6.09 13.65
N LEU A 230 1.75 5.84 12.36
CA LEU A 230 1.78 4.52 11.74
C LEU A 230 3.21 4.02 11.47
N ASP A 231 4.14 4.92 11.11
CA ASP A 231 5.48 4.57 10.61
C ASP A 231 6.21 3.51 11.45
N PRO A 232 6.24 3.58 12.81
CA PRO A 232 6.90 2.56 13.61
C PRO A 232 6.20 1.20 13.56
N ILE A 233 4.87 1.19 13.52
CA ILE A 233 4.06 -0.04 13.52
C ILE A 233 4.21 -0.73 12.16
N ASP A 234 4.11 0.01 11.05
CA ASP A 234 4.28 -0.58 9.72
C ASP A 234 5.70 -1.00 9.46
N GLY A 235 6.68 -0.20 9.90
CA GLY A 235 8.08 -0.59 9.85
C GLY A 235 8.32 -1.91 10.59
N PHE A 236 7.85 -2.01 11.84
CA PHE A 236 7.99 -3.23 12.64
C PHE A 236 7.36 -4.46 11.96
N VAL A 237 6.10 -4.34 11.52
CA VAL A 237 5.38 -5.47 10.93
C VAL A 237 5.93 -5.85 9.57
N VAL A 238 6.11 -4.89 8.66
CA VAL A 238 6.55 -5.18 7.30
C VAL A 238 7.96 -5.73 7.29
N PHE A 239 8.90 -5.16 8.06
CA PHE A 239 10.28 -5.66 8.07
C PHE A 239 10.36 -7.10 8.60
N ARG A 240 9.54 -7.45 9.60
CA ARG A 240 9.40 -8.84 10.06
C ARG A 240 8.86 -9.75 8.96
N LEU A 241 7.82 -9.34 8.23
CA LEU A 241 7.30 -10.13 7.11
C LEU A 241 8.34 -10.35 5.99
N LEU A 242 9.16 -9.34 5.69
CA LEU A 242 10.26 -9.45 4.73
C LEU A 242 11.31 -10.47 5.20
N GLN A 243 11.71 -10.36 6.47
CA GLN A 243 12.70 -11.24 7.08
C GLN A 243 12.20 -12.68 7.17
N ASP A 244 10.97 -12.90 7.63
CA ASP A 244 10.35 -14.23 7.71
C ASP A 244 10.32 -14.88 6.31
N THR A 245 9.96 -14.12 5.27
CA THR A 245 9.96 -14.63 3.88
C THR A 245 11.36 -14.98 3.38
N ALA A 246 12.40 -14.24 3.79
CA ALA A 246 13.78 -14.57 3.45
C ALA A 246 14.24 -15.84 4.19
N MET A 247 13.96 -15.94 5.48
CA MET A 247 14.34 -17.10 6.31
C MET A 247 13.63 -18.38 5.86
N GLU A 248 12.36 -18.32 5.48
CA GLU A 248 11.64 -19.46 4.91
C GLU A 248 12.25 -19.95 3.59
N ALA A 249 12.93 -19.07 2.85
CA ALA A 249 13.67 -19.42 1.64
C ALA A 249 15.10 -19.92 1.91
N GLY A 250 15.54 -19.97 3.16
CA GLY A 250 16.90 -20.37 3.55
C GLY A 250 17.93 -19.24 3.51
N ASP A 251 17.50 -17.99 3.34
CA ASP A 251 18.37 -16.80 3.46
C ASP A 251 18.52 -16.36 4.94
N ASP A 252 19.48 -15.47 5.24
CA ASP A 252 19.77 -14.99 6.60
C ASP A 252 18.75 -13.95 7.13
N ALA A 253 18.79 -13.71 8.45
CA ALA A 253 18.03 -12.67 9.13
C ALA A 253 18.58 -11.26 8.85
N PHE A 254 18.34 -10.74 7.65
CA PHE A 254 18.95 -9.51 7.13
C PHE A 254 18.48 -8.18 7.76
N LEU A 255 17.40 -8.17 8.55
CA LEU A 255 16.75 -6.96 9.04
C LEU A 255 16.63 -6.91 10.58
N ALA A 256 17.39 -7.74 11.29
CA ALA A 256 17.25 -7.89 12.74
C ALA A 256 17.52 -6.58 13.51
N GLU A 257 18.49 -5.78 13.07
CA GLU A 257 18.80 -4.48 13.67
C GLU A 257 17.68 -3.47 13.42
N GLU A 258 17.20 -3.38 12.18
CA GLU A 258 16.13 -2.45 11.79
C GLU A 258 14.81 -2.79 12.51
N ILE A 259 14.48 -4.07 12.65
CA ILE A 259 13.32 -4.54 13.42
C ILE A 259 13.44 -4.12 14.89
N ASP A 260 14.64 -4.22 15.48
CA ASP A 260 14.86 -3.78 16.87
C ASP A 260 14.69 -2.27 17.04
N ASP A 261 15.14 -1.47 16.07
CA ASP A 261 14.98 -0.02 16.08
C ASP A 261 13.50 0.40 16.08
N TYR A 262 12.66 -0.28 15.28
CA TYR A 262 11.22 -0.10 15.32
C TYR A 262 10.62 -0.51 16.67
N ARG A 263 11.02 -1.66 17.22
CA ARG A 263 10.56 -2.14 18.53
C ARG A 263 10.84 -1.11 19.62
N ARG A 264 12.06 -0.57 19.68
CA ARG A 264 12.46 0.46 20.67
C ARG A 264 11.68 1.77 20.47
N THR A 265 11.35 2.12 19.23
CA THR A 265 10.48 3.27 18.91
C THR A 265 9.06 3.05 19.41
N MET A 266 8.52 1.84 19.21
CA MET A 266 7.21 1.45 19.70
C MET A 266 7.12 1.46 21.22
N GLU A 267 8.11 0.90 21.90
CA GLU A 267 8.20 0.94 23.36
C GLU A 267 8.27 2.38 23.90
N ARG A 268 8.96 3.29 23.20
CA ARG A 268 8.95 4.70 23.62
C ARG A 268 7.54 5.28 23.57
N LYS A 269 6.83 5.07 22.45
CA LYS A 269 5.52 5.68 22.20
C LYS A 269 4.42 5.10 23.10
N GLY A 270 4.58 3.87 23.56
CA GLY A 270 3.70 3.25 24.55
C GLY A 270 2.24 3.25 24.10
N GLU A 271 1.33 3.74 24.93
CA GLU A 271 -0.11 3.73 24.64
C GLU A 271 -0.57 4.81 23.65
N HIS A 272 0.32 5.73 23.23
CA HIS A 272 -0.02 6.89 22.40
C HIS A 272 -0.12 6.60 20.89
N PHE A 273 -0.36 5.35 20.49
CA PHE A 273 -0.44 4.95 19.08
C PHE A 273 -1.82 5.13 18.44
N VAL A 274 -2.87 5.29 19.23
CA VAL A 274 -4.24 5.27 18.71
C VAL A 274 -4.61 6.66 18.19
N SER A 275 -4.63 6.79 16.87
CA SER A 275 -5.09 8.00 16.17
C SER A 275 -6.61 8.14 16.26
N SER A 276 -7.12 9.37 16.20
CA SER A 276 -8.55 9.62 15.98
C SER A 276 -8.91 9.71 14.48
N ASP A 277 -7.91 9.70 13.60
CA ASP A 277 -8.12 9.73 12.16
C ASP A 277 -8.62 8.35 11.66
N PRO A 278 -9.74 8.29 10.91
CA PRO A 278 -10.29 7.01 10.45
C PRO A 278 -9.38 6.22 9.49
N LEU A 279 -8.56 6.90 8.67
CA LEU A 279 -7.61 6.23 7.79
C LEU A 279 -6.49 5.60 8.61
N ASP A 280 -5.93 6.35 9.57
CA ASP A 280 -4.91 5.81 10.49
C ASP A 280 -5.44 4.61 11.26
N LEU A 281 -6.68 4.67 11.78
CA LEU A 281 -7.30 3.56 12.50
C LEU A 281 -7.45 2.32 11.62
N GLY A 282 -7.95 2.50 10.39
CA GLY A 282 -8.11 1.40 9.43
C GLY A 282 -6.77 0.77 9.06
N MET A 283 -5.75 1.59 8.78
CA MET A 283 -4.40 1.11 8.47
C MET A 283 -3.75 0.43 9.66
N THR A 284 -3.91 0.95 10.88
CA THR A 284 -3.38 0.31 12.09
C THR A 284 -3.99 -1.06 12.31
N LEU A 285 -5.31 -1.22 12.12
CA LEU A 285 -5.98 -2.52 12.18
C LEU A 285 -5.46 -3.47 11.11
N TRP A 286 -5.29 -2.98 9.88
CA TRP A 286 -4.71 -3.74 8.78
C TRP A 286 -3.24 -4.10 9.02
N THR A 287 -2.47 -3.34 9.78
CA THR A 287 -1.08 -3.72 10.07
C THR A 287 -1.03 -4.69 11.25
N ALA A 288 -1.78 -4.41 12.32
CA ALA A 288 -1.77 -5.21 13.55
C ALA A 288 -2.33 -6.64 13.35
N HIS A 289 -3.25 -6.87 12.41
CA HIS A 289 -3.87 -8.20 12.24
C HIS A 289 -2.87 -9.32 11.92
N TRP A 290 -1.70 -9.00 11.36
CA TRP A 290 -0.64 -9.97 11.06
C TRP A 290 -0.09 -10.69 12.30
N PHE A 291 -0.22 -10.06 13.48
CA PHE A 291 0.31 -10.55 14.74
C PHE A 291 -0.74 -10.62 15.86
N SER A 292 -1.95 -10.08 15.67
CA SER A 292 -2.98 -10.03 16.73
C SER A 292 -3.42 -11.39 17.26
N GLY A 293 -3.33 -12.46 16.45
CA GLY A 293 -3.61 -13.83 16.89
C GLY A 293 -2.48 -14.49 17.70
N ARG A 294 -1.29 -13.89 17.75
CA ARG A 294 -0.06 -14.52 18.29
C ARG A 294 0.67 -13.67 19.33
N GLU A 295 0.53 -12.34 19.27
CA GLU A 295 1.30 -11.41 20.09
C GLU A 295 0.39 -10.37 20.77
N ARG A 296 0.61 -10.19 22.07
CA ARG A 296 -0.26 -9.34 22.91
C ARG A 296 -0.26 -7.88 22.48
N TRP A 297 0.89 -7.30 22.13
CA TRP A 297 0.96 -5.89 21.72
C TRP A 297 0.05 -5.59 20.51
N ALA A 298 -0.05 -6.53 19.56
CA ALA A 298 -0.86 -6.38 18.36
C ALA A 298 -2.35 -6.56 18.66
N ALA A 299 -2.70 -7.51 19.53
CA ALA A 299 -4.06 -7.72 20.00
C ALA A 299 -4.58 -6.49 20.77
N ASP A 300 -3.78 -5.96 21.69
CA ASP A 300 -4.13 -4.79 22.49
C ASP A 300 -4.29 -3.54 21.61
N LEU A 301 -3.36 -3.32 20.67
CA LEU A 301 -3.44 -2.21 19.72
C LEU A 301 -4.71 -2.30 18.85
N ALA A 302 -5.00 -3.49 18.30
CA ALA A 302 -6.19 -3.71 17.50
C ALA A 302 -7.48 -3.49 18.32
N GLY A 303 -7.51 -3.93 19.58
CA GLY A 303 -8.61 -3.70 20.50
C GLY A 303 -8.88 -2.21 20.72
N LYS A 304 -7.83 -1.43 21.01
CA LYS A 304 -7.95 0.02 21.21
C LYS A 304 -8.41 0.76 19.94
N CYS A 305 -7.90 0.38 18.76
CA CYS A 305 -8.37 0.94 17.50
C CYS A 305 -9.86 0.61 17.26
N PHE A 306 -10.29 -0.61 17.57
CA PHE A 306 -11.70 -1.00 17.44
C PHE A 306 -12.61 -0.20 18.38
N GLU A 307 -12.20 0.00 19.63
CA GLU A 307 -12.92 0.86 20.59
C GLU A 307 -13.06 2.29 20.07
N GLN A 308 -11.98 2.87 19.54
CA GLN A 308 -11.98 4.22 18.98
C GLN A 308 -12.93 4.34 17.77
N ILE A 309 -12.98 3.33 16.90
CA ILE A 309 -13.93 3.30 15.78
C ILE A 309 -15.37 3.22 16.28
N CYS A 310 -15.65 2.39 17.30
CA CYS A 310 -16.99 2.23 17.86
C CYS A 310 -17.50 3.49 18.57
N GLN A 311 -16.60 4.29 19.14
CA GLN A 311 -16.92 5.57 19.78
C GLN A 311 -17.02 6.73 18.77
N SER A 312 -16.64 6.51 17.52
CA SER A 312 -16.65 7.54 16.48
C SER A 312 -18.08 7.88 16.06
N PRO A 313 -18.45 9.17 15.95
CA PRO A 313 -19.80 9.59 15.56
C PRO A 313 -20.20 9.16 14.14
N PHE A 314 -19.25 8.66 13.35
CA PHE A 314 -19.48 8.12 12.01
C PHE A 314 -19.97 6.67 12.00
N VAL A 315 -19.89 5.95 13.13
CA VAL A 315 -20.33 4.56 13.25
C VAL A 315 -21.44 4.48 14.29
N SER A 316 -22.69 4.64 13.87
CA SER A 316 -23.85 4.31 14.69
C SER A 316 -24.04 2.79 14.71
N ILE A 317 -23.34 2.09 15.61
CA ILE A 317 -23.64 0.69 15.92
C ILE A 317 -24.93 0.67 16.76
N PRO A 318 -26.03 0.03 16.32
CA PRO A 318 -27.22 -0.10 17.14
C PRO A 318 -26.87 -0.82 18.45
N ALA A 319 -27.33 -0.27 19.58
CA ALA A 319 -27.02 -0.72 20.95
C ALA A 319 -27.40 -2.19 21.28
N THR A 320 -27.94 -2.95 20.32
CA THR A 320 -28.34 -4.35 20.47
C THR A 320 -27.25 -5.37 20.10
N GLN A 321 -26.06 -4.94 19.67
CA GLN A 321 -24.93 -5.83 19.34
C GLN A 321 -23.72 -5.74 20.29
N HIS A 322 -23.92 -5.37 21.56
CA HIS A 322 -22.93 -5.57 22.63
C HIS A 322 -22.75 -7.07 22.99
N LYS A 323 -22.57 -7.95 22.01
CA LYS A 323 -22.06 -9.29 22.23
C LYS A 323 -20.58 -9.26 21.88
N THR A 324 -19.75 -9.65 22.85
CA THR A 324 -18.31 -9.87 22.71
C THR A 324 -17.99 -10.45 21.33
N VAL A 325 -17.40 -9.64 20.45
CA VAL A 325 -16.86 -10.14 19.18
C VAL A 325 -15.61 -10.93 19.53
N ARG A 326 -15.77 -12.20 19.86
CA ARG A 326 -14.66 -13.16 19.78
C ARG A 326 -14.39 -13.35 18.29
N ILE A 327 -13.33 -12.73 17.81
CA ILE A 327 -12.77 -13.06 16.50
C ILE A 327 -12.25 -14.50 16.61
N LYS A 328 -13.08 -15.48 16.22
CA LYS A 328 -12.59 -16.81 15.86
C LYS A 328 -11.97 -16.66 14.48
N LEU A 329 -10.66 -16.49 14.44
CA LEU A 329 -9.89 -16.80 13.24
C LEU A 329 -9.91 -18.32 13.12
N THR A 330 -10.74 -18.83 12.21
CA THR A 330 -10.63 -20.23 11.78
C THR A 330 -9.32 -20.34 11.01
N ASP A 331 -8.40 -21.09 11.61
CA ASP A 331 -7.17 -21.58 11.01
C ASP A 331 -7.56 -22.47 9.82
N ASP A 332 -7.37 -21.97 8.61
CA ASP A 332 -7.34 -22.82 7.42
C ASP A 332 -6.43 -22.17 6.36
N SER A 333 -5.48 -22.99 5.88
CA SER A 333 -4.43 -22.76 4.89
C SER A 333 -3.13 -22.06 5.37
N ARG A 334 -2.20 -22.93 5.79
CA ARG A 334 -0.74 -22.72 5.68
C ARG A 334 -0.31 -22.60 4.22
#